data_AF-A0A2N2M001-F1
#
_entry.id   AF-A0A2N2M001-F1
#
_cell.length_a   1.000
_cell.length_b   1.000
_cell.length_c   1.000
_cell.angle_alpha   90.00
_cell.angle_beta   90.00
_cell.angle_gamma   90.00
#
_symmetry.space_group_name_H-M   'P 1'
#
loop_
_entity.id
_entity.type
_entity.pdbx_description
1 polymer ?
#
loop_
_entity_poly.entity_id
_entity_poly.type
_entity_poly.pdbx_seq_one_letter_code
_entity_poly.pdbx_strand_id
1 'polypeptide(L)'
;MDKRMNALTFALENEQKEREFYLAHARKTRNMAKWPATVPLKVKKSLAGTVLKSMSAKKSARITGTEDELKAIRTAIDFEARGVALYTKLGKQCKDPKEIAFFEMIAGVEREHLLSLKDTEEFLIDPATWYQHVERSGLDGA
;
A
#
# COMPACT_ATOMS: atom_id res chain seq x y z
N MET A 1 24.27 4.11 2.27
CA MET A 1 22.81 3.92 2.19
C MET A 1 22.44 3.82 0.72
N ASP A 2 22.05 2.62 0.27
CA ASP A 2 21.73 2.35 -1.13
C ASP A 2 20.48 3.12 -1.59
N LYS A 3 20.46 3.52 -2.87
CA LYS A 3 19.32 4.25 -3.47
C LYS A 3 17.99 3.50 -3.32
N ARG A 4 18.04 2.16 -3.30
CA ARG A 4 16.88 1.28 -3.10
C ARG A 4 16.31 1.40 -1.67
N MET A 5 17.18 1.32 -0.66
CA MET A 5 16.80 1.52 0.75
C MET A 5 16.16 2.90 0.98
N ASN A 6 16.75 3.96 0.43
CA ASN A 6 16.18 5.30 0.58
C ASN A 6 14.77 5.41 -0.03
N ALA A 7 14.52 4.72 -1.15
CA ALA A 7 13.20 4.73 -1.79
C ALA A 7 12.15 3.96 -0.98
N LEU A 8 12.54 2.83 -0.36
CA LEU A 8 11.66 2.04 0.51
C LEU A 8 11.32 2.79 1.80
N THR A 9 12.32 3.40 2.45
CA THR A 9 12.09 4.22 3.64
C THR A 9 11.17 5.40 3.33
N PHE A 10 11.40 6.09 2.21
CA PHE A 10 10.54 7.21 1.79
C PHE A 10 9.10 6.76 1.46
N ALA A 11 8.92 5.56 0.90
CA ALA A 11 7.58 4.98 0.71
C ALA A 11 6.87 4.80 2.05
N LEU A 12 7.53 4.19 3.04
CA LEU A 12 6.98 3.97 4.37
C LEU A 12 6.61 5.29 5.08
N GLU A 13 7.45 6.32 4.96
CA GLU A 13 7.16 7.66 5.50
C GLU A 13 5.96 8.33 4.83
N ASN A 14 5.75 8.10 3.52
CA ASN A 14 4.58 8.62 2.81
C ASN A 14 3.29 7.96 3.34
N GLU A 15 3.29 6.65 3.55
CA GLU A 15 2.08 5.94 4.05
C GLU A 15 1.69 6.38 5.46
N GLN A 16 2.68 6.66 6.34
CA GLN A 16 2.39 7.23 7.66
C GLN A 16 1.67 8.58 7.58
N LYS A 17 2.08 9.45 6.64
CA LYS A 17 1.44 10.77 6.43
C LYS A 17 0.03 10.62 5.84
N GLU A 18 -0.19 9.65 4.95
CA GLU A 18 -1.52 9.35 4.41
C GLU A 18 -2.48 8.91 5.52
N ARG A 19 -2.02 8.02 6.40
CA ARG A 19 -2.79 7.58 7.57
C ARG A 19 -3.16 8.72 8.50
N GLU A 20 -2.21 9.60 8.82
CA GLU A 20 -2.48 10.80 9.64
C GLU A 20 -3.53 11.69 8.99
N PHE A 21 -3.45 11.87 7.67
CA PHE A 21 -4.43 12.61 6.89
C PHE A 21 -5.82 11.98 7.02
N TYR A 22 -5.96 10.67 6.82
CA TYR A 22 -7.26 9.98 6.95
C TYR A 22 -7.84 10.09 8.37
N LEU A 23 -7.02 9.91 9.41
CA LEU A 23 -7.46 10.03 10.79
C LEU A 23 -7.87 11.46 11.16
N ALA A 24 -7.15 12.46 10.66
CA ALA A 24 -7.51 13.86 10.87
C ALA A 24 -8.86 14.19 10.23
N HIS A 25 -9.14 13.64 9.04
CA HIS A 25 -10.44 13.79 8.38
C HIS A 25 -11.55 13.09 9.18
N ALA A 26 -11.35 11.83 9.56
CA ALA A 26 -12.30 11.06 10.37
C ALA A 26 -12.65 11.76 11.71
N ARG A 27 -11.67 12.42 12.35
CA ARG A 27 -11.91 13.18 13.60
C ARG A 27 -12.75 14.43 13.38
N LYS A 28 -12.50 15.17 12.29
CA LYS A 28 -13.25 16.39 11.95
C LYS A 28 -14.70 16.10 11.57
N THR A 29 -14.98 14.88 11.11
CA THR A 29 -16.30 14.46 10.61
C THR A 29 -17.21 13.82 11.65
N ARG A 30 -16.74 13.65 12.90
CA ARG A 30 -17.58 13.19 14.03
C ARG A 30 -18.75 14.14 14.37
N ASN A 31 -18.79 15.31 13.73
CA ASN A 31 -19.90 16.26 13.75
C ASN A 31 -20.60 16.22 12.37
N MET A 32 -21.71 15.47 12.27
CA MET A 32 -22.36 14.99 11.02
C MET A 32 -22.79 16.08 10.02
N ALA A 33 -22.87 17.35 10.43
CA ALA A 33 -23.33 18.44 9.57
C ALA A 33 -22.38 18.79 8.40
N LYS A 34 -21.20 18.15 8.30
CA LYS A 34 -20.14 18.53 7.36
C LYS A 34 -19.70 17.44 6.38
N TRP A 35 -20.39 16.31 6.27
CA TRP A 35 -19.99 15.31 5.26
C TRP A 35 -20.26 15.87 3.84
N PRO A 36 -19.23 16.12 3.02
CA PRO A 36 -19.47 16.59 1.66
C PRO A 36 -20.14 15.48 0.85
N ALA A 37 -20.99 15.85 -0.11
CA ALA A 37 -21.66 14.87 -0.99
C ALA A 37 -20.66 13.95 -1.71
N THR A 38 -19.43 14.44 -1.90
CA THR A 38 -18.27 13.69 -2.40
C THR A 38 -17.04 14.11 -1.61
N VAL A 39 -16.24 13.17 -1.10
CA VAL A 39 -14.89 13.49 -0.60
C VAL A 39 -13.95 13.41 -1.80
N PRO A 40 -13.35 14.51 -2.29
CA PRO A 40 -12.40 14.45 -3.40
C PRO A 40 -11.08 13.86 -2.89
N LEU A 41 -11.04 12.55 -2.75
CA LEU A 41 -9.85 11.83 -2.33
C LEU A 41 -9.12 11.37 -3.58
N LYS A 42 -7.97 12.00 -3.85
CA LYS A 42 -7.01 11.45 -4.79
C LYS A 42 -6.31 10.30 -4.08
N VAL A 43 -6.78 9.08 -4.35
CA VAL A 43 -6.06 7.86 -3.95
C VAL A 43 -4.68 7.92 -4.59
N LYS A 44 -3.64 7.95 -3.75
CA LYS A 44 -2.27 7.88 -4.23
C LYS A 44 -1.93 6.43 -4.52
N LYS A 45 -1.27 6.21 -5.66
CA LYS A 45 -0.72 4.89 -5.97
C LYS A 45 0.37 4.57 -4.96
N SER A 46 0.45 3.31 -4.55
CA SER A 46 1.52 2.83 -3.69
C SER A 46 2.88 3.18 -4.29
N LEU A 47 3.74 3.80 -3.48
CA LEU A 47 5.09 4.11 -3.92
C LEU A 47 5.92 2.83 -4.06
N ALA A 48 5.64 1.79 -3.27
CA ALA A 48 6.29 0.49 -3.37
C ALA A 48 6.14 -0.12 -4.77
N GLY A 49 4.95 -0.08 -5.34
CA GLY A 49 4.72 -0.58 -6.71
C GLY A 49 5.47 0.21 -7.78
N THR A 50 5.66 1.51 -7.56
CA THR A 50 6.49 2.34 -8.45
C THR A 50 7.96 1.97 -8.31
N VAL A 51 8.42 1.74 -7.09
CA VAL A 51 9.80 1.30 -6.80
C VAL A 51 10.06 -0.06 -7.44
N LEU A 52 9.17 -1.05 -7.25
CA LEU A 52 9.25 -2.36 -7.86
C LEU A 52 9.37 -2.28 -9.39
N LYS A 53 8.48 -1.52 -10.05
CA LYS A 53 8.56 -1.30 -11.51
C LYS A 53 9.91 -0.73 -11.95
N SER A 54 10.45 0.21 -11.17
CA SER A 54 11.75 0.81 -11.47
C SER A 54 12.93 -0.15 -11.25
N MET A 55 12.77 -1.10 -10.33
CA MET A 55 13.78 -2.12 -9.99
C MET A 55 13.77 -3.26 -11.00
N SER A 56 12.59 -3.76 -11.37
CA SER A 56 12.43 -4.83 -12.34
C SER A 56 12.82 -4.40 -13.76
N ALA A 57 12.60 -3.14 -14.15
CA ALA A 57 13.01 -2.65 -15.46
C ALA A 57 14.54 -2.60 -15.70
N LYS A 58 15.38 -2.75 -14.67
CA LYS A 58 16.85 -2.64 -14.80
C LYS A 58 17.49 -4.00 -15.09
N LYS A 59 18.49 -4.04 -15.98
CA LYS A 59 19.24 -5.28 -16.34
C LYS A 59 19.91 -6.00 -15.15
N SER A 60 20.06 -5.34 -13.99
CA SER A 60 20.56 -5.93 -12.74
C SER A 60 19.46 -6.56 -11.85
N ALA A 61 18.23 -6.73 -12.36
CA ALA A 61 17.04 -7.12 -11.58
C ALA A 61 17.06 -8.54 -10.99
N ARG A 62 18.16 -9.29 -11.10
CA ARG A 62 18.31 -10.63 -10.49
C ARG A 62 18.96 -10.62 -9.11
N ILE A 63 19.22 -9.44 -8.55
CA ILE A 63 19.83 -9.29 -7.23
C ILE A 63 18.71 -9.28 -6.18
N THR A 64 18.75 -10.29 -5.31
CA THR A 64 17.88 -10.41 -4.13
C THR A 64 18.02 -9.18 -3.21
N GLY A 65 16.98 -8.90 -2.44
CA GLY A 65 16.99 -7.85 -1.43
C GLY A 65 18.01 -8.12 -0.33
N THR A 66 18.55 -7.05 0.25
CA THR A 66 19.32 -7.16 1.49
C THR A 66 18.39 -7.45 2.67
N GLU A 67 18.94 -7.92 3.79
CA GLU A 67 18.16 -8.16 5.01
C GLU A 67 17.46 -6.88 5.50
N ASP A 68 18.12 -5.72 5.37
CA ASP A 68 17.54 -4.43 5.74
C ASP A 68 16.39 -4.03 4.81
N GLU A 69 16.49 -4.30 3.50
CA GLU A 69 15.40 -4.06 2.54
C GLU A 69 14.19 -4.95 2.85
N LEU A 70 14.42 -6.23 3.12
CA LEU A 70 13.36 -7.18 3.48
C LEU A 70 12.70 -6.78 4.80
N LYS A 71 13.49 -6.37 5.80
CA LYS A 71 12.97 -5.90 7.09
C LYS A 71 12.11 -4.64 6.93
N ALA A 72 12.54 -3.68 6.10
CA ALA A 72 11.77 -2.47 5.82
C ALA A 72 10.43 -2.82 5.14
N ILE A 73 10.46 -3.67 4.11
CA ILE A 73 9.25 -4.12 3.40
C ILE A 73 8.30 -4.86 4.34
N ARG A 74 8.79 -5.80 5.15
CA ARG A 74 7.94 -6.55 6.10
C ARG A 74 7.32 -5.65 7.15
N THR A 75 8.04 -4.62 7.59
CA THR A 75 7.50 -3.61 8.50
C THR A 75 6.36 -2.83 7.85
N ALA A 76 6.51 -2.44 6.58
CA ALA A 76 5.44 -1.81 5.81
C ALA A 76 4.24 -2.74 5.60
N ILE A 77 4.47 -4.01 5.27
CA ILE A 77 3.41 -5.03 5.12
C ILE A 77 2.59 -5.17 6.40
N ASP A 78 3.24 -5.27 7.56
CA ASP A 78 2.55 -5.35 8.85
C ASP A 78 1.76 -4.07 9.15
N PHE A 79 2.28 -2.90 8.77
CA PHE A 79 1.58 -1.64 8.91
C PHE A 79 0.29 -1.61 8.07
N GLU A 80 0.37 -1.96 6.78
CA GLU A 80 -0.79 -1.98 5.87
C GLU A 80 -1.81 -3.04 6.28
N ALA A 81 -1.36 -4.23 6.69
CA ALA A 81 -2.25 -5.28 7.17
C ALA A 81 -3.06 -4.83 8.40
N ARG A 82 -2.41 -4.12 9.34
CA ARG A 82 -3.09 -3.51 10.48
C ARG A 82 -4.02 -2.36 10.07
N GLY A 83 -3.66 -1.56 9.07
CA GLY A 83 -4.50 -0.54 8.46
C GLY A 83 -5.80 -1.13 7.90
N VAL A 84 -5.69 -2.14 7.03
CA VAL A 84 -6.83 -2.89 6.47
C VAL A 84 -7.74 -3.40 7.59
N ALA A 85 -7.17 -4.07 8.60
CA ALA A 85 -7.95 -4.63 9.71
C ALA A 85 -8.66 -3.54 10.53
N LEU A 86 -7.95 -2.44 10.84
CA LEU A 86 -8.47 -1.31 11.61
C LEU A 86 -9.64 -0.64 10.89
N TYR A 87 -9.45 -0.23 9.63
CA TYR A 87 -10.48 0.50 8.90
C TYR A 87 -11.68 -0.37 8.56
N THR A 88 -11.46 -1.65 8.24
CA THR A 88 -12.56 -2.63 8.10
C THR A 88 -13.37 -2.73 9.40
N LYS A 89 -12.71 -2.77 10.56
CA LYS A 89 -13.37 -2.83 11.87
C LYS A 89 -14.15 -1.54 12.17
N LEU A 90 -13.58 -0.37 11.88
CA LEU A 90 -14.25 0.92 12.07
C LEU A 90 -15.50 1.04 11.20
N GLY A 91 -15.43 0.65 9.92
CA GLY A 91 -16.58 0.63 9.03
C GLY A 91 -17.73 -0.23 9.58
N LYS A 92 -17.43 -1.42 10.12
CA LYS A 92 -18.45 -2.29 10.76
C LYS A 92 -19.10 -1.71 12.01
N GLN A 93 -18.47 -0.72 12.66
CA GLN A 93 -18.99 -0.07 13.86
C GLN A 93 -19.82 1.19 13.55
N CYS A 94 -19.72 1.70 12.33
CA CYS A 94 -20.51 2.85 11.86
C CYS A 94 -21.97 2.45 11.59
N LYS A 95 -22.87 3.43 11.72
CA LYS A 95 -24.28 3.28 11.36
C LYS A 95 -24.66 4.13 10.15
N ASP A 96 -23.93 5.22 9.93
CA ASP A 96 -24.15 6.10 8.79
C ASP A 96 -23.52 5.48 7.53
N PRO A 97 -24.29 5.28 6.44
CA PRO A 97 -23.77 4.70 5.21
C PRO A 97 -22.56 5.42 4.60
N LYS A 98 -22.44 6.74 4.80
CA LYS A 98 -21.32 7.53 4.28
C LYS A 98 -20.04 7.28 5.07
N GLU A 99 -20.15 7.12 6.39
CA GLU A 99 -19.01 6.75 7.23
C GLU A 99 -18.54 5.31 6.92
N ILE A 100 -19.49 4.39 6.71
CA ILE A 100 -19.19 3.02 6.28
C ILE A 100 -18.41 3.05 4.97
N ALA A 101 -18.94 3.71 3.94
CA ALA A 101 -18.31 3.81 2.62
C ALA A 101 -16.91 4.46 2.69
N PHE A 102 -16.71 5.44 3.57
CA PHE A 102 -15.41 6.07 3.76
C PHE A 102 -14.37 5.11 4.34
N PHE A 103 -14.72 4.38 5.40
CA PHE A 103 -13.80 3.42 5.99
C PHE A 103 -13.55 2.20 5.08
N GLU A 104 -14.56 1.77 4.33
CA GLU A 104 -14.39 0.73 3.30
C GLU A 104 -13.44 1.18 2.20
N MET A 105 -13.57 2.42 1.73
CA MET A 105 -12.66 3.00 0.74
C MET A 105 -11.22 3.05 1.28
N ILE A 106 -10.99 3.51 2.53
CA ILE A 106 -9.64 3.51 3.11
C ILE A 106 -9.11 2.08 3.22
N ALA A 107 -9.91 1.13 3.73
CA ALA A 107 -9.50 -0.28 3.81
C ALA A 107 -9.17 -0.88 2.43
N GLY A 108 -9.81 -0.40 1.36
CA GLY A 108 -9.47 -0.72 -0.03
C GLY A 108 -8.10 -0.19 -0.43
N VAL A 109 -7.79 1.08 -0.11
CA VAL A 109 -6.49 1.70 -0.39
C VAL A 109 -5.35 0.94 0.31
N GLU A 110 -5.46 0.71 1.63
CA GLU A 110 -4.42 -0.01 2.38
C GLU A 110 -4.25 -1.45 1.85
N ARG A 111 -5.32 -2.05 1.31
CA ARG A 111 -5.26 -3.39 0.70
C ARG A 111 -4.47 -3.38 -0.60
N GLU A 112 -4.66 -2.36 -1.45
CA GLU A 112 -3.87 -2.21 -2.67
C GLU A 112 -2.39 -2.00 -2.36
N HIS A 113 -2.09 -1.20 -1.33
CA HIS A 113 -0.72 -0.98 -0.86
C HIS A 113 -0.10 -2.27 -0.32
N LEU A 114 -0.85 -3.01 0.51
CA LEU A 114 -0.44 -4.32 1.03
C LEU A 114 -0.09 -5.30 -0.10
N LEU A 115 -0.93 -5.39 -1.14
CA LEU A 115 -0.68 -6.26 -2.29
C LEU A 115 0.59 -5.84 -3.03
N SER A 116 0.77 -4.54 -3.27
CA SER A 116 1.96 -4.00 -3.92
C SER A 116 3.25 -4.26 -3.13
N LEU A 117 3.18 -4.21 -1.80
CA LEU A 117 4.33 -4.50 -0.93
C LEU A 117 4.65 -5.99 -0.90
N LYS A 118 3.65 -6.87 -0.90
CA LYS A 118 3.84 -8.32 -0.99
C LYS A 118 4.48 -8.73 -2.33
N ASP A 119 4.03 -8.13 -3.42
CA ASP A 119 4.63 -8.32 -4.75
C ASP A 119 6.10 -7.87 -4.76
N THR A 120 6.40 -6.75 -4.08
CA THR A 120 7.77 -6.27 -3.91
C THR A 120 8.61 -7.21 -3.03
N GLU A 121 8.04 -7.75 -1.96
CA GLU A 121 8.71 -8.73 -1.10
C GLU A 121 9.06 -10.00 -1.88
N GLU A 122 8.12 -10.52 -2.67
CA GLU A 122 8.34 -11.70 -3.50
C GLU A 122 9.49 -11.46 -4.49
N PHE A 123 9.49 -10.30 -5.17
CA PHE A 123 10.60 -9.91 -6.05
C PHE A 123 11.93 -9.81 -5.31
N LEU A 124 11.96 -9.28 -4.08
CA LEU A 124 13.21 -9.16 -3.32
C LEU A 124 13.70 -10.53 -2.81
N ILE A 125 12.82 -11.47 -2.50
CA ILE A 125 13.19 -12.80 -2.03
C ILE A 125 13.75 -13.64 -3.18
N ASP A 126 13.00 -13.73 -4.28
CA ASP A 126 13.38 -14.53 -5.44
C ASP A 126 12.93 -13.83 -6.74
N PRO A 127 13.77 -12.93 -7.27
CA PRO A 127 13.45 -12.24 -8.51
C PRO A 127 13.20 -13.19 -9.68
N ALA A 128 13.89 -14.35 -9.72
CA ALA A 128 13.79 -15.28 -10.83
C ALA A 128 12.41 -15.95 -10.86
N THR A 129 11.94 -16.45 -9.72
CA THR A 129 10.60 -17.02 -9.59
C THR A 129 9.52 -15.96 -9.79
N TRP A 130 9.72 -14.75 -9.27
CA TRP A 130 8.79 -13.64 -9.48
C TRP A 130 8.59 -13.32 -10.96
N TYR A 131 9.67 -13.24 -11.76
CA TYR A 131 9.55 -13.03 -13.21
C TYR A 131 8.74 -14.14 -13.89
N GLN A 132 8.96 -15.40 -13.50
CA GLN A 132 8.19 -16.52 -14.06
C GLN A 132 6.69 -16.38 -13.74
N HIS A 133 6.34 -15.98 -12.52
CA HIS A 133 4.95 -15.75 -12.12
C HIS A 133 4.31 -14.59 -12.89
N VAL A 134 5.02 -13.48 -13.07
CA VAL A 134 4.51 -12.30 -13.78
C VAL A 134 4.40 -12.54 -15.29
N GLU A 135 5.40 -13.17 -15.91
CA GLU A 135 5.36 -13.52 -17.34
C GLU A 135 4.24 -14.52 -17.63
N ARG A 136 4.05 -15.51 -16.76
CA ARG A 136 2.94 -16.47 -16.89
C ARG A 136 1.57 -15.80 -16.73
N SER A 137 1.43 -14.92 -15.75
CA SER A 137 0.18 -14.16 -15.53
C SER A 137 -0.11 -13.17 -16.67
N GLY A 138 0.92 -12.73 -17.40
CA GLY A 138 0.80 -11.88 -18.59
C GLY A 138 0.47 -12.63 -19.89
N LEU A 139 0.56 -13.97 -19.91
CA LEU A 139 0.29 -14.80 -21.09
C LEU A 139 -1.17 -15.29 -21.19
N ASP A 140 -2.01 -15.09 -20.16
CA ASP A 140 -3.42 -15.50 -20.15
C ASP A 140 -4.37 -14.47 -20.83
N GLY A 141 -3.86 -13.67 -21.76
CA GLY A 141 -4.58 -12.60 -22.44
C GLY A 141 -4.38 -12.57 -23.95
N ALA A 142 -4.77 -13.63 -24.64
CA ALA A 142 -5.00 -13.67 -26.09
C ALA A 142 -6.25 -14.51 -26.41
#